data_AF-A0A5E4KZT0-F1
#
_entry.id   AF-A0A5E4KZT0-F1
#
_cell.length_a   1.000
_cell.length_b   1.000
_cell.length_c   1.000
_cell.angle_alpha   90.00
_cell.angle_beta   90.00
_cell.angle_gamma   90.00
#
_symmetry.space_group_name_H-M   'P 1'
#
loop_
_entity.id
_entity.type
_entity.pdbx_description
1 polymer ?
#
loop_
_entity_poly.entity_id
_entity_poly.type
_entity_poly.pdbx_seq_one_letter_code
_entity_poly.pdbx_strand_id
1 'polypeptide(L)'
;MCIDTPTIKLLRASVLVAFSGACKLHIAFLFLDIEPKVTIYLAGFLVIYATYTLDRATGSEEDKINKKEFTSARKDIALVFCLVSLAAGSWLFLQEDLLFISFLPFIIGYIYSKGIHMGRISLKLKGNFGMKNLTVALTWSSIISAIVLRWVSIPVVLSFVFPLFAVKSFINTVIYDFRDVKGDSVAGIKTLPIFLGEGTTRSLLQSMHIILHLWIAIAMFLGFVRPEITMFMTLGLTGLIYTRFYTRASQENESRYKKIMRDVIVDGEFILAVILDAIISF
;
A
#
# COMPACT_ATOMS: atom_id res chain seq x y z
N MET A 1 30.86 -3.60 9.88
CA MET A 1 29.83 -4.05 10.85
C MET A 1 28.94 -5.07 10.14
N CYS A 2 28.87 -6.32 10.61
CA CYS A 2 27.88 -7.27 10.08
C CYS A 2 26.47 -6.82 10.46
N ILE A 3 25.57 -6.81 9.47
CA ILE A 3 24.14 -6.56 9.70
C ILE A 3 23.54 -7.85 10.27
N ASP A 4 22.86 -7.75 11.41
CA ASP A 4 22.25 -8.92 12.05
C ASP A 4 20.98 -9.40 11.32
N THR A 5 20.58 -10.64 11.59
CA THR A 5 19.42 -11.28 10.96
C THR A 5 18.10 -10.50 11.16
N PRO A 6 17.77 -9.98 12.36
CA PRO A 6 16.57 -9.15 12.55
C PRO A 6 16.56 -7.89 11.68
N THR A 7 17.70 -7.21 11.55
CA THR A 7 17.83 -6.01 10.69
C THR A 7 17.66 -6.36 9.23
N ILE A 8 18.26 -7.46 8.76
CA ILE A 8 18.07 -7.94 7.39
C ILE A 8 16.59 -8.24 7.11
N LYS A 9 15.88 -8.87 8.05
CA LYS A 9 14.44 -9.15 7.90
C LYS A 9 13.62 -7.87 7.81
N LEU A 10 13.90 -6.88 8.66
CA LEU A 10 13.24 -5.57 8.64
C LEU A 10 13.44 -4.88 7.28
N LEU A 11 14.68 -4.81 6.80
CA LEU A 11 15.02 -4.17 5.53
C LEU A 11 14.38 -4.89 4.34
N ARG A 12 14.36 -6.23 4.34
CA ARG A 12 13.75 -7.03 3.26
C ARG A 12 12.24 -6.91 3.21
N ALA A 13 11.57 -6.78 4.37
CA ALA A 13 10.12 -6.67 4.43
C ALA A 13 9.58 -5.42 3.70
N SER A 14 10.38 -4.35 3.60
CA SER A 14 10.01 -3.15 2.84
C SER A 14 10.13 -3.32 1.33
N VAL A 15 10.92 -4.28 0.83
CA VAL A 15 11.23 -4.42 -0.60
C VAL A 15 9.99 -4.85 -1.41
N LEU A 16 9.25 -5.86 -0.94
CA LEU A 16 8.08 -6.37 -1.65
C LEU A 16 7.02 -5.26 -1.82
N VAL A 17 6.77 -4.50 -0.76
CA VAL A 17 5.81 -3.39 -0.77
C VAL A 17 6.27 -2.25 -1.69
N ALA A 18 7.57 -1.93 -1.68
CA ALA A 18 8.15 -0.94 -2.58
C ALA A 18 8.04 -1.34 -4.05
N PHE A 19 8.32 -2.60 -4.36
CA PHE A 19 8.21 -3.13 -5.72
C PHE A 19 6.75 -3.16 -6.19
N SER A 20 5.83 -3.60 -5.33
CA SER A 20 4.39 -3.50 -5.56
C SER A 20 3.95 -2.06 -5.87
N GLY A 21 4.48 -1.09 -5.12
CA GLY A 21 4.24 0.33 -5.34
C GLY A 21 4.74 0.85 -6.69
N ALA A 22 5.92 0.43 -7.13
CA ALA A 22 6.42 0.74 -8.47
C ALA A 22 5.54 0.14 -9.57
N CYS A 23 5.07 -1.11 -9.39
CA CYS A 23 4.10 -1.72 -10.31
C CYS A 23 2.76 -0.97 -10.34
N LYS A 24 2.28 -0.43 -9.20
CA LYS A 24 1.08 0.43 -9.19
C LYS A 24 1.27 1.67 -10.07
N LEU A 25 2.43 2.33 -9.99
CA LEU A 25 2.74 3.47 -10.87
C LEU A 25 2.77 3.06 -12.33
N HIS A 26 3.37 1.91 -12.65
CA HIS A 26 3.40 1.40 -14.02
C HIS A 26 1.99 1.12 -14.56
N ILE A 27 1.14 0.45 -13.78
CA ILE A 27 -0.27 0.21 -14.13
C ILE A 27 -1.01 1.53 -14.33
N ALA A 28 -0.81 2.51 -13.44
CA ALA A 28 -1.43 3.84 -13.57
C ALA A 28 -1.04 4.54 -14.88
N PHE A 29 0.22 4.41 -15.28
CA PHE A 29 0.73 4.98 -16.53
C PHE A 29 0.07 4.33 -17.74
N LEU A 30 0.06 2.99 -17.81
CA LEU A 30 -0.55 2.27 -18.93
C LEU A 30 -2.05 2.51 -19.03
N PHE A 31 -2.77 2.50 -17.89
CA PHE A 31 -4.21 2.78 -17.84
C PHE A 31 -4.55 4.18 -18.35
N LEU A 32 -3.62 5.13 -18.26
CA LEU A 32 -3.79 6.51 -18.70
C LEU A 32 -3.08 6.81 -20.03
N ASP A 33 -2.58 5.78 -20.71
CA ASP A 33 -1.81 5.91 -21.96
C ASP A 33 -0.59 6.84 -21.84
N ILE A 34 0.03 6.87 -20.66
CA ILE A 34 1.26 7.61 -20.39
C ILE A 34 2.45 6.70 -20.70
N GLU A 35 3.40 7.20 -21.49
CA GLU A 35 4.64 6.47 -21.80
C GLU A 35 5.36 6.03 -20.51
N PRO A 36 5.80 4.76 -20.42
CA PRO A 36 6.47 4.26 -19.23
C PRO A 36 7.76 5.03 -18.88
N LYS A 37 7.86 5.48 -17.63
CA LYS A 37 9.04 6.20 -17.10
C LYS A 37 9.71 5.41 -15.98
N VAL A 38 10.73 4.63 -16.33
CA VAL A 38 11.48 3.78 -15.37
C VAL A 38 12.09 4.60 -14.23
N THR A 39 12.55 5.82 -14.50
CA THR A 39 13.08 6.74 -13.48
C THR A 39 12.04 7.10 -12.42
N ILE A 40 10.79 7.34 -12.82
CA ILE A 40 9.66 7.61 -11.92
C ILE A 40 9.30 6.37 -11.10
N TYR A 41 9.33 5.19 -11.71
CA TYR A 41 9.05 3.94 -10.99
C TYR A 41 10.12 3.64 -9.94
N LEU A 42 11.40 3.89 -10.27
CA LEU A 42 12.51 3.77 -9.33
C LEU A 42 12.41 4.82 -8.21
N ALA A 43 12.04 6.06 -8.52
CA ALA A 43 11.82 7.11 -7.52
C ALA A 43 10.70 6.70 -6.54
N GLY A 44 9.56 6.24 -7.08
CA GLY A 44 8.45 5.71 -6.30
C GLY A 44 8.85 4.52 -5.43
N PHE A 45 9.59 3.56 -5.99
CA PHE A 45 10.15 2.43 -5.24
C PHE A 45 10.96 2.89 -4.03
N LEU A 46 11.91 3.81 -4.24
CA LEU A 46 12.82 4.29 -3.19
C LEU A 46 12.09 5.06 -2.08
N VAL A 47 11.11 5.91 -2.45
CA VAL A 47 10.30 6.66 -1.48
C VAL A 47 9.38 5.73 -0.67
N ILE A 48 8.77 4.74 -1.32
CA ILE A 48 7.94 3.73 -0.65
C ILE A 48 8.81 2.90 0.28
N TYR A 49 9.97 2.43 -0.20
CA TYR A 49 10.93 1.69 0.60
C TYR A 49 11.37 2.47 1.85
N ALA A 50 11.71 3.75 1.69
CA ALA A 50 12.08 4.61 2.80
C ALA A 50 10.94 4.75 3.81
N THR A 51 9.73 5.07 3.35
CA THR A 51 8.53 5.25 4.19
C THR A 51 8.25 4.00 5.04
N TYR A 52 8.25 2.84 4.39
CA TYR A 52 7.95 1.56 5.03
C TYR A 52 9.09 1.02 5.90
N THR A 53 10.34 1.43 5.63
CA THR A 53 11.48 1.13 6.50
C THR A 53 11.44 2.00 7.75
N LEU A 54 11.08 3.28 7.62
CA LEU A 54 10.87 4.17 8.75
C LEU A 54 9.74 3.67 9.66
N ASP A 55 8.58 3.34 9.09
CA ASP A 55 7.43 2.80 9.83
C ASP A 55 7.85 1.61 10.69
N ARG A 56 8.51 0.61 10.10
CA ARG A 56 9.01 -0.58 10.81
C ARG A 56 10.08 -0.29 11.85
N ALA A 57 10.97 0.69 11.60
CA ALA A 57 12.02 1.07 12.54
C ALA A 57 11.44 1.82 13.76
N THR A 58 10.45 2.68 13.53
CA THR A 58 9.76 3.40 14.62
C THR A 58 8.88 2.46 15.43
N GLY A 59 8.11 1.60 14.76
CA GLY A 59 7.22 0.61 15.36
C GLY A 59 6.08 1.21 16.18
N SER A 60 5.07 0.40 16.46
CA SER A 60 3.97 0.71 17.39
C SER A 60 3.92 -0.31 18.55
N GLU A 61 3.09 -0.06 19.56
CA GLU A 61 2.89 -1.01 20.65
C GLU A 61 2.28 -2.33 20.15
N GLU A 62 1.34 -2.27 19.18
CA GLU A 62 0.76 -3.47 18.57
C GLU A 62 1.82 -4.30 17.81
N ASP A 63 2.80 -3.64 17.21
CA ASP A 63 3.88 -4.30 16.47
C ASP A 63 4.82 -5.10 17.38
N LYS A 64 4.95 -4.75 18.67
CA LYS A 64 5.69 -5.57 19.63
C LYS A 64 5.05 -6.95 19.83
N ILE A 65 3.73 -7.04 19.66
CA ILE A 65 2.96 -8.28 19.76
C ILE A 65 2.96 -9.01 18.40
N ASN A 66 2.65 -8.28 17.33
CA ASN A 66 2.40 -8.83 16.00
C ASN A 66 3.68 -9.14 15.20
N LYS A 67 4.77 -8.41 15.43
CA LYS A 67 6.01 -8.42 14.60
C LYS A 67 7.27 -8.66 15.44
N LYS A 68 7.27 -9.75 16.23
CA LYS A 68 8.39 -10.13 17.12
C LYS A 68 9.73 -10.32 16.40
N GLU A 69 9.71 -10.61 15.10
CA GLU A 69 10.92 -10.77 14.29
C GLU A 69 11.75 -9.50 14.09
N PHE A 70 11.19 -8.32 14.38
CA PHE A 70 11.87 -7.03 14.24
C PHE A 70 12.33 -6.44 15.58
N THR A 71 11.96 -7.03 16.72
CA THR A 71 12.15 -6.42 18.05
C THR A 71 13.60 -6.10 18.39
N SER A 72 14.55 -6.94 17.94
CA SER A 72 15.98 -6.75 18.15
C SER A 72 16.72 -6.14 16.95
N ALA A 73 16.00 -5.61 15.95
CA ALA A 73 16.62 -5.00 14.78
C ALA A 73 17.33 -3.68 15.13
N ARG A 74 18.46 -3.44 14.47
CA ARG A 74 19.25 -2.21 14.54
C ARG A 74 18.56 -1.07 13.82
N LYS A 75 17.83 -0.27 14.59
CA LYS A 75 17.07 0.89 14.10
C LYS A 75 17.96 1.95 13.45
N ASP A 76 19.18 2.13 13.95
CA ASP A 76 20.18 3.05 13.38
C ASP A 76 20.52 2.68 11.93
N ILE A 77 20.77 1.40 11.65
CA ILE A 77 21.01 0.92 10.27
C ILE A 77 19.75 1.14 9.41
N ALA A 78 18.57 0.79 9.92
CA ALA A 78 17.33 0.98 9.19
C ALA A 78 17.08 2.45 8.82
N LEU A 79 17.40 3.38 9.72
CA LEU A 79 17.30 4.82 9.47
C LEU A 79 18.31 5.31 8.42
N VAL A 80 19.54 4.78 8.40
CA VAL A 80 20.50 5.10 7.34
C VAL A 80 19.96 4.67 5.97
N PHE A 81 19.45 3.45 5.84
CA PHE A 81 18.84 2.96 4.59
C PHE A 81 17.61 3.78 4.19
N CYS A 82 16.79 4.18 5.16
CA CYS A 82 15.66 5.08 4.94
C CYS A 82 16.12 6.42 4.35
N LEU A 83 17.10 7.09 4.98
CA LEU A 83 17.59 8.40 4.55
C LEU A 83 18.25 8.35 3.17
N VAL A 84 19.09 7.34 2.92
CA VAL A 84 19.74 7.16 1.61
C VAL A 84 18.71 6.92 0.52
N SER A 85 17.72 6.05 0.77
CA SER A 85 16.66 5.78 -0.21
C SER A 85 15.78 7.00 -0.45
N LEU A 86 15.42 7.74 0.60
CA LEU A 86 14.65 8.98 0.46
C LEU A 86 15.43 10.03 -0.33
N ALA A 87 16.72 10.23 -0.05
CA ALA A 87 17.56 11.18 -0.76
C ALA A 87 17.67 10.83 -2.25
N ALA A 88 17.93 9.55 -2.58
CA ALA A 88 18.01 9.08 -3.95
C ALA A 88 16.67 9.19 -4.69
N GLY A 89 15.56 8.79 -4.06
CA GLY A 89 14.22 8.92 -4.64
C GLY A 89 13.81 10.37 -4.86
N SER A 90 14.13 11.26 -3.90
CA SER A 90 13.88 12.70 -4.00
C SER A 90 14.68 13.35 -5.11
N TRP A 91 15.94 12.94 -5.29
CA TRP A 91 16.78 13.40 -6.39
C TRP A 91 16.20 13.04 -7.76
N LEU A 92 15.68 11.81 -7.91
CA LEU A 92 15.02 11.38 -9.15
C LEU A 92 13.71 12.14 -9.40
N PHE A 93 12.88 12.32 -8.38
CA PHE A 93 11.65 13.12 -8.50
C PHE A 93 11.92 14.60 -8.77
N LEU A 94 13.03 15.16 -8.28
CA LEU A 94 13.45 16.53 -8.57
C LEU A 94 13.68 16.76 -10.07
N GLN A 95 14.19 15.77 -10.81
CA GLN A 95 14.42 15.89 -12.25
C GLN A 95 13.11 16.06 -13.06
N GLU A 96 11.97 15.78 -12.44
CA GLU A 96 10.64 15.79 -13.07
C GLU A 96 9.69 16.77 -12.37
N ASP A 97 10.22 17.70 -11.57
CA ASP A 97 9.49 18.70 -10.76
C ASP A 97 8.53 18.10 -9.71
N LEU A 98 8.78 16.86 -9.28
CA LEU A 98 7.96 16.10 -8.33
C LEU A 98 8.57 16.02 -6.93
N LEU A 99 9.58 16.85 -6.61
CA LEU A 99 10.32 16.78 -5.34
C LEU A 99 9.40 16.69 -4.10
N PHE A 100 8.35 17.51 -4.06
CA PHE A 100 7.41 17.56 -2.93
C PHE A 100 6.70 16.23 -2.67
N ILE A 101 6.45 15.44 -3.73
CA ILE A 101 5.80 14.13 -3.63
C ILE A 101 6.61 13.17 -2.74
N SER A 102 7.94 13.24 -2.77
CA SER A 102 8.83 12.39 -1.95
C SER A 102 8.59 12.53 -0.45
N PHE A 103 8.14 13.71 -0.01
CA PHE A 103 7.96 14.04 1.41
C PHE A 103 6.53 13.86 1.89
N LEU A 104 5.55 13.81 0.99
CA LEU A 104 4.14 13.64 1.34
C LEU A 104 3.84 12.44 2.27
N PRO A 105 4.37 11.21 2.02
CA PRO A 105 4.09 10.10 2.93
C PRO A 105 4.59 10.35 4.36
N PHE A 106 5.72 11.06 4.51
CA PHE A 106 6.30 11.38 5.81
C PHE A 106 5.51 12.48 6.53
N ILE A 107 5.07 13.50 5.79
CA ILE A 107 4.20 14.56 6.32
C ILE A 107 2.87 13.96 6.80
N ILE A 108 2.24 13.13 5.96
CA ILE A 108 0.98 12.47 6.30
C ILE A 108 1.17 11.51 7.49
N GLY A 109 2.24 10.71 7.49
CA GLY A 109 2.57 9.82 8.60
C GLY A 109 2.81 10.56 9.92
N TYR A 110 3.50 11.70 9.87
CA TYR A 110 3.72 12.56 11.03
C TYR A 110 2.39 13.13 11.55
N ILE A 111 1.57 13.71 10.66
CA ILE A 111 0.25 14.24 10.98
C ILE A 111 -0.66 13.15 11.56
N TYR A 112 -0.64 11.94 11.00
CA TYR A 112 -1.38 10.79 11.52
C TYR A 112 -0.94 10.41 12.94
N SER A 113 0.38 10.36 13.18
CA SER A 113 0.97 9.94 14.46
C SER A 113 0.79 10.98 15.57
N LYS A 114 0.99 12.26 15.26
CA LYS A 114 0.93 13.36 16.23
C LYS A 114 -0.43 14.02 16.33
N GLY A 115 -1.29 13.86 15.33
CA GLY A 115 -2.53 14.62 15.20
C GLY A 115 -2.28 16.06 14.73
N ILE A 116 -3.37 16.78 14.46
CA ILE A 116 -3.34 18.19 14.10
C ILE A 116 -3.78 19.00 15.31
N HIS A 117 -2.90 19.89 15.78
CA HIS A 117 -3.16 20.83 16.86
C HIS A 117 -3.23 22.24 16.28
N MET A 118 -4.43 22.78 16.12
CA MET A 118 -4.65 24.14 15.60
C MET A 118 -5.42 24.95 16.66
N GLY A 119 -4.70 25.70 17.49
CA GLY A 119 -5.29 26.46 18.59
C GLY A 119 -6.01 25.57 19.61
N ARG A 120 -7.33 25.78 19.78
CA ARG A 120 -8.18 24.99 20.70
C ARG A 120 -8.67 23.66 20.11
N ILE A 121 -8.43 23.39 18.83
CA ILE A 121 -8.90 22.18 18.16
C ILE A 121 -7.74 21.18 18.09
N SER A 122 -7.86 20.07 18.82
CA SER A 122 -6.97 18.91 18.69
C SER A 122 -7.69 17.77 17.96
N LEU A 123 -7.33 17.53 16.70
CA LEU A 123 -7.81 16.38 15.95
C LEU A 123 -6.82 15.23 16.09
N LYS A 124 -7.22 14.17 16.81
CA LYS A 124 -6.48 12.91 16.83
C LYS A 124 -6.88 12.09 15.60
N LEU A 125 -5.96 11.96 14.65
CA LEU A 125 -6.12 11.12 13.46
C LEU A 125 -5.82 9.64 13.74
N LYS A 126 -5.10 9.35 14.83
CA LYS A 126 -4.94 7.99 15.34
C LYS A 126 -6.27 7.50 15.90
N GLY A 127 -7.05 6.89 15.01
CA GLY A 127 -8.39 6.38 15.28
C GLY A 127 -8.48 4.85 15.23
N ASN A 128 -9.44 4.31 15.97
CA ASN A 128 -9.92 2.95 15.79
C ASN A 128 -10.80 2.84 14.51
N PHE A 129 -11.25 1.64 14.18
CA PHE A 129 -12.25 1.36 13.13
C PHE A 129 -11.77 1.60 11.69
N GLY A 130 -10.53 1.23 11.37
CA GLY A 130 -10.01 1.28 9.99
C GLY A 130 -9.43 2.63 9.56
N MET A 131 -9.29 3.59 10.48
CA MET A 131 -8.70 4.91 10.17
C MET A 131 -7.25 4.80 9.70
N LYS A 132 -6.48 3.84 10.25
CA LYS A 132 -5.12 3.50 9.79
C LYS A 132 -5.14 3.09 8.31
N ASN A 133 -6.04 2.17 7.97
CA ASN A 133 -6.22 1.60 6.64
C ASN A 133 -6.64 2.67 5.63
N LEU A 134 -7.57 3.55 6.02
CA LEU A 134 -7.99 4.68 5.21
C LEU A 134 -6.84 5.68 5.00
N THR A 135 -6.07 5.99 6.05
CA THR A 135 -4.92 6.90 5.94
C THR A 135 -3.88 6.36 4.95
N VAL A 136 -3.52 5.08 5.06
CA VAL A 136 -2.57 4.43 4.13
C VAL A 136 -3.12 4.41 2.71
N ALA A 137 -4.40 4.06 2.54
CA ALA A 137 -5.08 4.02 1.25
C ALA A 137 -5.07 5.38 0.55
N LEU A 138 -5.51 6.42 1.26
CA LEU A 138 -5.57 7.79 0.75
C LEU A 138 -4.18 8.36 0.48
N THR A 139 -3.18 8.03 1.30
CA THR A 139 -1.80 8.47 1.10
C THR A 139 -1.27 7.99 -0.24
N TRP A 140 -1.33 6.67 -0.48
CA TRP A 140 -0.75 6.10 -1.69
C TRP A 140 -1.56 6.42 -2.94
N SER A 141 -2.90 6.46 -2.85
CA SER A 141 -3.72 6.87 -3.98
C SER A 141 -3.51 8.34 -4.35
N SER A 142 -3.39 9.24 -3.37
CA SER A 142 -3.10 10.66 -3.62
C SER A 142 -1.74 10.84 -4.26
N ILE A 143 -0.72 10.14 -3.78
CA ILE A 143 0.63 10.20 -4.34
C ILE A 143 0.66 9.71 -5.78
N ILE A 144 0.07 8.55 -6.07
CA ILE A 144 0.02 8.01 -7.44
C ILE A 144 -0.74 8.98 -8.35
N SER A 145 -1.91 9.47 -7.93
CA SER A 145 -2.70 10.43 -8.70
C SER A 145 -1.97 11.75 -8.93
N ALA A 146 -1.25 12.27 -7.93
CA ALA A 146 -0.47 13.49 -8.05
C ALA A 146 0.73 13.31 -9.00
N ILE A 147 1.35 12.13 -9.03
CA ILE A 147 2.41 11.81 -9.99
C ILE A 147 1.85 11.79 -11.41
N VAL A 148 0.79 11.03 -11.68
CA VAL A 148 0.24 10.94 -13.05
C VAL A 148 -0.38 12.25 -13.54
N LEU A 149 -0.85 13.11 -12.62
CA LEU A 149 -1.36 14.45 -12.96
C LEU A 149 -0.34 15.28 -13.77
N ARG A 150 0.95 15.00 -13.64
CA ARG A 150 2.01 15.68 -14.39
C ARG A 150 1.92 15.49 -15.90
N TRP A 151 1.34 14.38 -16.37
CA TRP A 151 1.33 13.98 -17.79
C TRP A 151 -0.07 13.80 -18.39
N VAL A 152 -1.13 13.83 -17.58
CA VAL A 152 -2.50 13.77 -18.12
C VAL A 152 -3.00 15.15 -18.53
N SER A 153 -3.64 15.21 -19.71
CA SER A 153 -4.26 16.45 -20.20
C SER A 153 -5.68 16.65 -19.66
N ILE A 154 -6.37 15.57 -19.28
CA ILE A 154 -7.78 15.61 -18.86
C ILE A 154 -7.86 15.15 -17.40
N PRO A 155 -7.96 16.07 -16.41
CA PRO A 155 -7.95 15.71 -14.99
C PRO A 155 -9.06 14.76 -14.55
N VAL A 156 -10.16 14.65 -15.32
CA VAL A 156 -11.26 13.72 -15.03
C VAL A 156 -10.77 12.28 -14.90
N VAL A 157 -9.68 11.89 -15.57
CA VAL A 157 -9.15 10.52 -15.50
C VAL A 157 -8.70 10.14 -14.08
N LEU A 158 -8.43 11.12 -13.22
CA LEU A 158 -8.12 10.91 -11.81
C LEU A 158 -9.30 10.33 -11.02
N SER A 159 -10.56 10.51 -11.49
CA SER A 159 -11.73 9.87 -10.87
C SER A 159 -11.77 8.35 -11.06
N PHE A 160 -10.84 7.79 -11.85
CA PHE A 160 -10.69 6.35 -12.04
C PHE A 160 -9.41 5.84 -11.36
N VAL A 161 -8.28 6.51 -11.58
CA VAL A 161 -6.99 6.13 -10.99
C VAL A 161 -6.99 6.25 -9.46
N PHE A 162 -7.54 7.35 -8.92
CA PHE A 162 -7.56 7.54 -7.48
C PHE A 162 -8.39 6.47 -6.76
N PRO A 163 -9.66 6.20 -7.12
CA PRO A 163 -10.43 5.14 -6.48
C PRO A 163 -9.82 3.75 -6.66
N LEU A 164 -9.22 3.46 -7.82
CA LEU A 164 -8.54 2.17 -8.06
C LEU A 164 -7.50 1.88 -6.98
N PHE A 165 -6.54 2.78 -6.81
CA PHE A 165 -5.48 2.56 -5.84
C PHE A 165 -5.92 2.78 -4.39
N ALA A 166 -6.91 3.65 -4.15
CA ALA A 166 -7.46 3.88 -2.81
C ALA A 166 -8.17 2.62 -2.31
N VAL A 167 -9.14 2.10 -3.06
CA VAL A 167 -9.93 0.93 -2.65
C VAL A 167 -9.06 -0.31 -2.57
N LYS A 168 -8.16 -0.56 -3.54
CA LYS A 168 -7.25 -1.71 -3.49
C LYS A 168 -6.32 -1.64 -2.28
N SER A 169 -5.71 -0.47 -2.02
CA SER A 169 -4.82 -0.32 -0.86
C SER A 169 -5.58 -0.41 0.47
N PHE A 170 -6.83 0.07 0.52
CA PHE A 170 -7.70 -0.11 1.68
C PHE A 170 -8.00 -1.59 1.93
N ILE A 171 -8.42 -2.34 0.90
CA ILE A 171 -8.68 -3.78 1.01
C ILE A 171 -7.42 -4.52 1.50
N ASN A 172 -6.26 -4.27 0.88
CA ASN A 172 -5.00 -4.93 1.24
C ASN A 172 -4.62 -4.67 2.70
N THR A 173 -4.75 -3.44 3.16
CA THR A 173 -4.46 -3.09 4.56
C THR A 173 -5.45 -3.74 5.53
N VAL A 174 -6.75 -3.79 5.22
CA VAL A 174 -7.74 -4.46 6.09
C VAL A 174 -7.52 -5.97 6.15
N ILE A 175 -7.01 -6.60 5.08
CA ILE A 175 -6.65 -8.03 5.12
C ILE A 175 -5.55 -8.32 6.16
N TYR A 176 -4.63 -7.37 6.37
CA TYR A 176 -3.66 -7.50 7.45
C TYR A 176 -4.31 -7.39 8.83
N ASP A 177 -5.37 -6.60 9.00
CA ASP A 177 -6.12 -6.56 10.27
C ASP A 177 -6.77 -7.92 10.59
N PHE A 178 -7.17 -8.71 9.58
CA PHE A 178 -7.64 -10.10 9.81
C PHE A 178 -6.54 -11.00 10.35
N ARG A 179 -5.28 -10.78 9.96
CA ARG A 179 -4.14 -11.48 10.56
C ARG A 179 -3.98 -11.11 12.02
N ASP A 180 -4.14 -9.82 12.30
CA ASP A 180 -3.68 -9.19 13.54
C ASP A 180 -4.80 -9.06 14.60
N VAL A 181 -6.03 -9.54 14.31
CA VAL A 181 -7.22 -9.54 15.20
C VAL A 181 -6.90 -9.84 16.66
N LYS A 182 -6.14 -10.91 16.93
CA LYS A 182 -5.81 -11.31 18.31
C LYS A 182 -4.93 -10.26 19.01
N GLY A 183 -3.85 -9.84 18.37
CA GLY A 183 -2.91 -8.87 18.93
C GLY A 183 -3.56 -7.49 19.09
N ASP A 184 -4.35 -7.08 18.10
CA ASP A 184 -5.08 -5.83 18.12
C ASP A 184 -6.15 -5.82 19.22
N SER A 185 -6.86 -6.93 19.42
CA SER A 185 -7.83 -7.08 20.51
C SER A 185 -7.16 -6.98 21.89
N VAL A 186 -5.98 -7.58 22.08
CA VAL A 186 -5.20 -7.47 23.33
C VAL A 186 -4.69 -6.04 23.54
N ALA A 187 -4.34 -5.34 22.47
CA ALA A 187 -3.92 -3.94 22.50
C ALA A 187 -5.10 -2.94 22.63
N GLY A 188 -6.35 -3.43 22.67
CA GLY A 188 -7.56 -2.60 22.76
C GLY A 188 -7.91 -1.83 21.48
N ILE A 189 -7.33 -2.23 20.35
CA ILE A 189 -7.55 -1.62 19.03
C ILE A 189 -8.77 -2.26 18.39
N LYS A 190 -9.74 -1.45 18.00
CA LYS A 190 -10.97 -1.93 17.34
C LYS A 190 -10.84 -1.83 15.83
N THR A 191 -10.13 -2.75 15.18
CA THR A 191 -10.06 -2.82 13.71
C THR A 191 -11.42 -3.21 13.10
N LEU A 192 -11.57 -3.10 11.76
CA LEU A 192 -12.84 -3.44 11.11
C LEU A 192 -13.28 -4.89 11.36
N PRO A 193 -12.41 -5.91 11.25
CA PRO A 193 -12.79 -7.29 11.57
C PRO A 193 -13.24 -7.47 13.02
N ILE A 194 -12.67 -6.71 13.97
CA ILE A 194 -13.05 -6.75 15.39
C ILE A 194 -14.40 -6.07 15.61
N PHE A 195 -14.65 -4.93 14.97
CA PHE A 195 -15.84 -4.12 15.20
C PHE A 195 -17.08 -4.62 14.47
N LEU A 196 -16.96 -4.92 13.18
CA LEU A 196 -18.07 -5.36 12.34
C LEU A 196 -18.23 -6.89 12.32
N GLY A 197 -17.21 -7.61 12.78
CA GLY A 197 -17.07 -9.04 12.60
C GLY A 197 -16.47 -9.41 11.24
N GLU A 198 -15.92 -10.63 11.16
CA GLU A 198 -15.20 -11.11 9.99
C GLU A 198 -16.09 -11.22 8.73
N GLY A 199 -17.30 -11.76 8.89
CA GLY A 199 -18.24 -11.99 7.79
C GLY A 199 -18.71 -10.67 7.15
N THR A 200 -19.12 -9.71 7.98
CA THR A 200 -19.54 -8.38 7.53
C THR A 200 -18.39 -7.64 6.86
N THR A 201 -17.20 -7.65 7.48
CA THR A 201 -16.01 -7.01 6.91
C THR A 201 -15.63 -7.63 5.58
N ARG A 202 -15.63 -8.97 5.46
CA ARG A 202 -15.40 -9.66 4.19
C ARG A 202 -16.39 -9.23 3.11
N SER A 203 -17.69 -9.19 3.43
CA SER A 203 -18.74 -8.80 2.48
C SER A 203 -18.55 -7.35 2.01
N LEU A 204 -18.19 -6.45 2.92
CA LEU A 204 -17.85 -5.06 2.61
C LEU A 204 -16.67 -4.99 1.64
N LEU A 205 -15.56 -5.67 1.93
CA LEU A 205 -14.37 -5.67 1.06
C LEU A 205 -14.67 -6.24 -0.34
N GLN A 206 -15.43 -7.33 -0.42
CA GLN A 206 -15.84 -7.91 -1.71
C GLN A 206 -16.74 -6.96 -2.50
N SER A 207 -17.70 -6.31 -1.84
CA SER A 207 -18.60 -5.34 -2.48
C SER A 207 -17.82 -4.14 -3.02
N MET A 208 -16.90 -3.58 -2.23
CA MET A 208 -16.04 -2.49 -2.66
C MET A 208 -15.17 -2.89 -3.85
N HIS A 209 -14.61 -4.10 -3.86
CA HIS A 209 -13.82 -4.62 -4.97
C HIS A 209 -14.63 -4.76 -6.26
N ILE A 210 -15.83 -5.33 -6.19
CA ILE A 210 -16.71 -5.51 -7.35
C ILE A 210 -17.15 -4.16 -7.91
N ILE A 211 -17.63 -3.25 -7.06
CA ILE A 211 -18.05 -1.90 -7.47
C ILE A 211 -16.88 -1.17 -8.15
N LEU A 212 -15.67 -1.29 -7.60
CA LEU A 212 -14.48 -0.69 -8.19
C LEU A 212 -14.18 -1.26 -9.58
N HIS A 213 -14.21 -2.57 -9.77
CA HIS A 213 -13.91 -3.16 -11.08
C HIS A 213 -14.98 -2.84 -12.11
N LEU A 214 -16.25 -2.76 -11.71
CA LEU A 214 -17.31 -2.24 -12.58
C LEU A 214 -17.06 -0.79 -12.98
N TRP A 215 -16.64 0.06 -12.02
CA TRP A 215 -16.31 1.45 -12.29
C TRP A 215 -15.18 1.62 -13.30
N ILE A 216 -14.11 0.81 -13.18
CA ILE A 216 -13.00 0.81 -14.14
C ILE A 216 -13.40 0.23 -15.50
N ALA A 217 -14.24 -0.83 -15.53
CA ALA A 217 -14.75 -1.37 -16.78
C ALA A 217 -15.58 -0.33 -17.56
N ILE A 218 -16.42 0.45 -16.85
CA ILE A 218 -17.16 1.57 -17.45
C ILE A 218 -16.18 2.62 -17.99
N ALA A 219 -15.13 2.95 -17.24
CA ALA A 219 -14.12 3.91 -17.68
C ALA A 219 -13.40 3.47 -18.96
N MET A 220 -13.07 2.17 -19.06
CA MET A 220 -12.49 1.56 -20.26
C MET A 220 -13.45 1.61 -21.45
N PHE A 221 -14.72 1.27 -21.22
CA PHE A 221 -15.75 1.31 -22.25
C PHE A 221 -15.98 2.74 -22.80
N LEU A 222 -15.93 3.75 -21.92
CA LEU A 222 -16.07 5.16 -22.28
C LEU A 222 -14.79 5.78 -22.84
N GLY A 223 -13.67 5.05 -22.88
CA GLY A 223 -12.38 5.53 -23.41
C GLY A 223 -11.62 6.49 -22.48
N PHE A 224 -12.00 6.60 -21.20
CA PHE A 224 -11.23 7.37 -20.21
C PHE A 224 -10.01 6.62 -19.68
N VAL A 225 -10.01 5.30 -19.79
CA VAL A 225 -8.94 4.41 -19.35
C VAL A 225 -8.62 3.46 -20.51
N ARG A 226 -7.34 3.27 -20.81
CA ARG A 226 -6.89 2.34 -21.84
C ARG A 226 -7.26 0.90 -21.43
N PRO A 227 -7.80 0.08 -22.35
CA PRO A 227 -8.30 -1.26 -22.02
C PRO A 227 -7.15 -2.28 -21.87
N GLU A 228 -6.36 -2.16 -20.81
CA GLU A 228 -5.33 -3.13 -20.42
C GLU A 228 -5.99 -4.38 -19.80
N ILE A 229 -6.59 -5.22 -20.65
CA ILE A 229 -7.47 -6.33 -20.24
C ILE A 229 -6.76 -7.33 -19.34
N THR A 230 -5.51 -7.69 -19.65
CA THR A 230 -4.74 -8.66 -18.84
C THR A 230 -4.55 -8.16 -17.42
N MET A 231 -4.12 -6.90 -17.25
CA MET A 231 -3.95 -6.29 -15.93
C MET A 231 -5.28 -6.17 -15.19
N PHE A 232 -6.33 -5.70 -15.88
CA PHE A 232 -7.67 -5.55 -15.31
C PHE A 232 -8.22 -6.90 -14.79
N MET A 233 -8.14 -7.94 -15.61
CA MET A 233 -8.61 -9.29 -15.25
C MET A 233 -7.77 -9.89 -14.11
N THR A 234 -6.46 -9.70 -14.14
CA THR A 234 -5.57 -10.18 -13.07
C THR A 234 -5.90 -9.53 -11.74
N LEU A 235 -5.99 -8.19 -11.69
CA LEU A 235 -6.33 -7.45 -10.47
C LEU A 235 -7.75 -7.75 -9.96
N GLY A 236 -8.67 -8.03 -10.87
CA GLY A 236 -10.02 -8.47 -10.57
C GLY A 236 -10.03 -9.83 -9.89
N LEU A 237 -9.44 -10.83 -10.55
CA LEU A 237 -9.45 -12.20 -10.07
C LEU A 237 -8.67 -12.37 -8.77
N THR A 238 -7.45 -11.83 -8.68
CA THR A 238 -6.61 -11.94 -7.47
C THR A 238 -7.30 -11.30 -6.27
N GLY A 239 -7.92 -10.13 -6.45
CA GLY A 239 -8.63 -9.44 -5.39
C GLY A 239 -9.83 -10.20 -4.84
N LEU A 240 -10.61 -10.84 -5.72
CA LEU A 240 -11.72 -11.70 -5.29
C LEU A 240 -11.21 -12.93 -4.53
N ILE A 241 -10.15 -13.56 -5.03
CA ILE A 241 -9.53 -14.75 -4.43
C ILE A 241 -9.01 -14.41 -3.03
N TYR A 242 -8.07 -13.47 -2.90
CA TYR A 242 -7.43 -13.22 -1.61
C TYR A 242 -8.43 -12.70 -0.57
N THR A 243 -9.44 -11.92 -0.99
CA THR A 243 -10.45 -11.40 -0.06
C THR A 243 -11.30 -12.55 0.47
N ARG A 244 -11.51 -13.62 -0.31
CA ARG A 244 -12.23 -14.80 0.17
C ARG A 244 -11.39 -15.66 1.12
N PHE A 245 -10.11 -15.84 0.82
CA PHE A 245 -9.22 -16.75 1.55
C PHE A 245 -8.58 -16.15 2.82
N TYR A 246 -8.29 -14.84 2.83
CA TYR A 246 -7.53 -14.21 3.91
C TYR A 246 -8.35 -13.33 4.86
N THR A 247 -9.66 -13.25 4.70
CA THR A 247 -10.56 -12.54 5.63
C THR A 247 -11.12 -13.45 6.71
N ARG A 248 -10.23 -14.19 7.38
CA ARG A 248 -10.54 -14.95 8.61
C ARG A 248 -9.49 -14.63 9.65
N ALA A 249 -9.85 -14.58 10.94
CA ALA A 249 -8.87 -14.38 11.99
C ALA A 249 -7.76 -15.44 11.87
N SER A 250 -6.51 -14.98 11.95
CA SER A 250 -5.37 -15.89 12.00
C SER A 250 -5.49 -16.76 13.26
N GLN A 251 -5.40 -18.08 13.07
CA GLN A 251 -5.28 -19.00 14.19
C GLN A 251 -3.89 -18.87 14.82
N GLU A 252 -3.77 -19.16 16.12
CA GLU A 252 -2.48 -19.03 16.85
C GLU A 252 -1.34 -19.84 16.20
N ASN A 253 -1.71 -20.96 15.57
CA ASN A 253 -0.81 -21.86 14.85
C ASN A 253 -0.82 -21.65 13.33
N GLU A 254 -1.18 -20.46 12.83
CA GLU A 254 -1.08 -20.18 11.40
C GLU A 254 0.35 -20.42 10.92
N SER A 255 0.50 -21.38 10.01
CA SER A 255 1.81 -21.80 9.50
C SER A 255 2.55 -20.62 8.89
N ARG A 256 3.88 -20.60 9.07
CA ARG A 256 4.76 -19.58 8.47
C ARG A 256 4.53 -19.46 6.96
N TYR A 257 4.28 -20.59 6.28
CA TYR A 257 3.94 -20.64 4.87
C TYR A 257 2.70 -19.80 4.54
N LYS A 258 1.60 -19.96 5.29
CA LYS A 258 0.36 -19.22 5.05
C LYS A 258 0.53 -17.71 5.29
N LYS A 259 1.38 -17.30 6.24
CA LYS A 259 1.72 -15.89 6.44
C LYS A 259 2.46 -15.30 5.23
N ILE A 260 3.50 -15.99 4.77
CA ILE A 260 4.28 -15.59 3.58
C ILE A 260 3.39 -15.55 2.34
N MET A 261 2.52 -16.55 2.15
CA MET A 261 1.60 -16.59 1.01
C MET A 261 0.59 -15.44 1.02
N ARG A 262 0.10 -15.02 2.18
CA ARG A 262 -0.72 -13.81 2.29
C ARG A 262 0.07 -12.59 1.82
N ASP A 263 1.27 -12.38 2.36
CA ASP A 263 2.08 -11.21 2.02
C ASP A 263 2.40 -11.18 0.51
N VAL A 264 2.79 -12.33 -0.07
CA VAL A 264 3.09 -12.46 -1.50
C VAL A 264 1.86 -12.25 -2.37
N ILE A 265 0.69 -12.79 -2.01
CA ILE A 265 -0.51 -12.66 -2.85
C ILE A 265 -1.12 -11.26 -2.75
N VAL A 266 -1.19 -10.70 -1.54
CA VAL A 266 -1.82 -9.39 -1.30
C VAL A 266 -0.94 -8.27 -1.82
N ASP A 267 0.35 -8.23 -1.46
CA ASP A 267 1.24 -7.18 -1.95
C ASP A 267 1.70 -7.46 -3.38
N GLY A 268 1.81 -8.72 -3.79
CA GLY A 268 2.28 -9.11 -5.12
C GLY A 268 1.23 -9.05 -6.22
N GLU A 269 -0.03 -8.69 -5.94
CA GLU A 269 -1.07 -8.66 -6.97
C GLU A 269 -0.74 -7.72 -8.15
N PHE A 270 -0.13 -6.57 -7.87
CA PHE A 270 0.26 -5.59 -8.88
C PHE A 270 1.48 -6.08 -9.67
N ILE A 271 2.38 -6.80 -8.99
CA ILE A 271 3.55 -7.43 -9.60
C ILE A 271 3.08 -8.51 -10.58
N LEU A 272 2.16 -9.37 -10.14
CA LEU A 272 1.57 -10.42 -10.95
C LEU A 272 0.85 -9.85 -12.18
N ALA A 273 0.07 -8.79 -12.01
CA ALA A 273 -0.61 -8.11 -13.11
C ALA A 273 0.38 -7.61 -14.18
N VAL A 274 1.47 -6.96 -13.77
CA VAL A 274 2.51 -6.46 -14.70
C VAL A 274 3.25 -7.60 -15.39
N ILE A 275 3.62 -8.66 -14.67
CA ILE A 275 4.34 -9.80 -15.25
C ILE A 275 3.47 -10.55 -16.27
N LEU A 276 2.21 -10.84 -15.93
CA LEU A 276 1.31 -11.54 -16.85
C LEU A 276 1.01 -10.72 -18.10
N ASP A 277 0.83 -9.42 -17.95
CA ASP A 277 0.63 -8.51 -19.07
C ASP A 277 1.83 -8.47 -20.01
N ALA A 278 3.04 -8.37 -19.45
CA ALA A 278 4.26 -8.44 -20.23
C ALA A 278 4.38 -9.77 -20.99
N ILE A 279 4.12 -10.91 -20.35
CA ILE A 279 4.21 -12.24 -20.99
C ILE A 279 3.21 -12.39 -22.14
N ILE A 280 1.99 -11.87 -22.00
CA ILE A 280 0.93 -12.02 -23.01
C ILE A 280 1.09 -11.04 -24.17
N SER A 281 1.74 -9.90 -23.93
CA SER A 281 1.98 -8.86 -24.94
C SER A 281 3.19 -9.13 -25.85
N PHE A 282 3.97 -10.19 -25.59
CA PHE A 282 5.04 -10.72 -26.46
C PHE A 282 4.52 -11.82 -27.38
#